data_AF-A0A7Y5JFM6-F1
#
_entry.id   AF-A0A7Y5JFM6-F1
#
_cell.length_a   1.000
_cell.length_b   1.000
_cell.length_c   1.000
_cell.angle_alpha   90.00
_cell.angle_beta   90.00
_cell.angle_gamma   90.00
#
_symmetry.space_group_name_H-M   'P 1'
#
loop_
_entity.id
_entity.type
_entity.pdbx_description
1 polymer ?
#
loop_
_entity_poly.entity_id
_entity_poly.type
_entity_poly.pdbx_seq_one_letter_code
_entity_poly.pdbx_strand_id
1 'polypeptide(L)'
;MNPLHRKDVLKVLDQVRPYIKADGGDVELVDIADNGIVSVRLTGNCVGCASAGQTVFDGIQSALQGQLAWVTGVAQVDADYMPATSQSAATESVQALHRRARRHLLDLLAALDDLEPGKNLPEAVPAFINLARGELSQLLRLEEEVIYGAAESFLGRTAGPVAVLKKEHEQLHRLFTEFTDLVIRFGGAGGPGPGELRAAAQRMARYFEQHTQKEQSVLFNVLNEGLQPDLQAELREDIARHVQRLGLAGALAATKEKP
;
A
#
# COMPACT_ATOMS: atom_id res chain seq x y z
N MET A 1 8.68 -2.65 -12.29
CA MET A 1 8.96 -3.06 -13.69
C MET A 1 10.16 -4.00 -13.76
N ASN A 2 9.93 -5.30 -14.03
CA ASN A 2 11.00 -6.25 -14.34
C ASN A 2 11.50 -6.02 -15.79
N PRO A 3 12.76 -5.59 -16.01
CA PRO A 3 13.26 -5.23 -17.35
C PRO A 3 13.29 -6.40 -18.34
N LEU A 4 13.25 -7.65 -17.85
CA LEU A 4 13.21 -8.85 -18.69
C LEU A 4 11.88 -8.99 -19.46
N HIS A 5 10.73 -8.70 -18.81
CA HIS A 5 9.41 -8.92 -19.41
C HIS A 5 9.10 -7.94 -20.56
N ARG A 6 9.55 -6.69 -20.47
CA ARG A 6 9.31 -5.67 -21.50
C ARG A 6 9.90 -6.07 -22.85
N LYS A 7 11.12 -6.61 -22.84
CA LYS A 7 11.82 -7.01 -24.06
C LYS A 7 11.09 -8.16 -24.76
N ASP A 8 10.55 -9.10 -24.01
CA ASP A 8 9.87 -10.26 -24.58
C ASP A 8 8.50 -9.90 -25.15
N VAL A 9 7.74 -9.03 -24.47
CA VAL A 9 6.49 -8.48 -25.03
C VAL A 9 6.75 -7.72 -26.33
N LEU A 10 7.77 -6.84 -26.37
CA LEU A 10 8.10 -6.09 -27.58
C LEU A 10 8.45 -7.00 -28.76
N LYS A 11 9.20 -8.10 -28.54
CA LYS A 11 9.49 -9.08 -29.61
C LYS A 11 8.23 -9.71 -30.18
N VAL A 12 7.24 -10.04 -29.34
CA VAL A 12 5.98 -10.63 -29.80
C VAL A 12 5.17 -9.58 -30.57
N LEU A 13 5.10 -8.35 -30.07
CA LEU A 13 4.43 -7.26 -30.78
C LEU A 13 5.07 -6.99 -32.15
N ASP A 14 6.40 -7.05 -32.25
CA ASP A 14 7.11 -6.86 -33.53
C ASP A 14 6.79 -7.95 -34.57
N GLN A 15 6.37 -9.15 -34.16
CA GLN A 15 5.93 -10.20 -35.07
C GLN A 15 4.53 -9.94 -35.64
N VAL A 16 3.64 -9.29 -34.88
CA VAL A 16 2.26 -8.99 -35.33
C VAL A 16 2.17 -7.65 -36.06
N ARG A 17 3.07 -6.70 -35.77
CA ARG A 17 3.13 -5.37 -36.40
C ARG A 17 3.03 -5.37 -37.93
N PRO A 18 3.69 -6.26 -38.70
CA PRO A 18 3.59 -6.25 -40.16
C PRO A 18 2.15 -6.41 -40.67
N TYR A 19 1.34 -7.22 -40.00
CA TYR A 19 -0.06 -7.45 -40.36
C TYR A 19 -0.92 -6.22 -40.04
N ILE A 20 -0.70 -5.62 -38.86
CA ILE A 20 -1.42 -4.41 -38.42
C ILE A 20 -1.08 -3.22 -39.34
N LYS A 21 0.20 -3.11 -39.75
CA LYS A 21 0.66 -2.08 -40.67
C LYS A 21 0.13 -2.23 -42.09
N ALA A 22 -0.12 -3.46 -42.55
CA ALA A 22 -0.75 -3.70 -43.85
C ALA A 22 -2.15 -3.06 -43.93
N ASP A 23 -2.86 -3.00 -42.80
CA ASP A 23 -4.18 -2.39 -42.68
C ASP A 23 -4.13 -0.88 -42.31
N GLY A 24 -2.94 -0.30 -42.24
CA GLY A 24 -2.74 1.12 -41.94
C GLY A 24 -2.83 1.48 -40.46
N GLY A 25 -2.56 0.53 -39.55
CA GLY A 25 -2.43 0.78 -38.12
C GLY A 25 -1.05 0.47 -37.54
N ASP A 26 -0.90 0.60 -36.22
CA ASP A 26 0.25 0.08 -35.46
C ASP A 26 -0.17 -0.24 -34.02
N VAL A 27 0.70 -0.91 -33.27
CA VAL A 27 0.51 -1.22 -31.85
C VAL A 27 1.70 -0.72 -31.01
N GLU A 28 1.41 -0.09 -29.89
CA GLU A 28 2.38 0.39 -28.92
C GLU A 28 2.20 -0.33 -27.58
N LEU A 29 3.32 -0.77 -26.98
CA LEU A 29 3.31 -1.28 -25.61
C LEU A 29 3.28 -0.11 -24.63
N VAL A 30 2.20 -0.03 -23.83
CA VAL A 30 2.02 1.03 -22.85
C VAL A 30 2.52 0.60 -21.48
N ASP A 31 2.02 -0.53 -20.95
CA ASP A 31 2.37 -1.01 -19.60
C ASP A 31 2.40 -2.54 -19.50
N ILE A 32 3.08 -3.04 -18.47
CA ILE A 32 3.02 -4.44 -18.05
C ILE A 32 2.80 -4.45 -16.54
N ALA A 33 1.58 -4.81 -16.11
CA ALA A 33 1.23 -4.93 -14.71
C ALA A 33 1.86 -6.19 -14.09
N ASP A 34 2.12 -6.15 -12.78
CA ASP A 34 2.76 -7.27 -12.06
C ASP A 34 1.88 -8.54 -12.03
N ASN A 35 0.56 -8.40 -12.24
CA ASN A 35 -0.40 -9.50 -12.36
C ASN A 35 -0.43 -10.15 -13.77
N GLY A 36 0.45 -9.73 -14.69
CA GLY A 36 0.56 -10.29 -16.03
C GLY A 36 -0.34 -9.66 -17.09
N ILE A 37 -1.03 -8.55 -16.80
CA ILE A 37 -1.81 -7.81 -17.79
C ILE A 37 -0.89 -6.91 -18.62
N VAL A 38 -0.96 -7.03 -19.95
CA VAL A 38 -0.21 -6.20 -20.90
C VAL A 38 -1.13 -5.13 -21.49
N SER A 39 -0.85 -3.87 -21.24
CA SER A 39 -1.60 -2.75 -21.80
C SER A 39 -0.99 -2.31 -23.13
N VAL A 40 -1.79 -2.31 -24.19
CA VAL A 40 -1.39 -1.92 -25.54
C VAL A 40 -2.28 -0.83 -26.10
N ARG A 41 -1.70 0.05 -26.91
CA ARG A 41 -2.42 1.11 -27.61
C ARG A 41 -2.40 0.82 -29.10
N LEU A 42 -3.58 0.76 -29.72
CA LEU A 42 -3.70 0.71 -31.18
C LEU A 42 -3.62 2.13 -31.74
N THR A 43 -2.99 2.28 -32.89
CA THR A 43 -2.86 3.56 -33.61
C THR A 43 -3.25 3.40 -35.08
N GLY A 44 -3.46 4.52 -35.79
CA GLY A 44 -3.86 4.53 -37.20
C GLY A 44 -5.30 4.06 -37.43
N ASN A 45 -5.55 3.37 -38.54
CA ASN A 45 -6.90 2.92 -38.95
C ASN A 45 -7.54 1.91 -37.99
N CYS A 46 -6.74 1.32 -37.09
CA CYS A 46 -7.21 0.39 -36.07
C CYS A 46 -7.92 1.10 -34.89
N VAL A 47 -7.87 2.44 -34.82
CA VAL A 47 -8.55 3.23 -33.78
C VAL A 47 -9.99 3.52 -34.20
N GLY A 48 -10.97 3.02 -33.43
CA GLY A 48 -12.39 3.39 -33.61
C GLY A 48 -13.18 2.58 -34.66
N CYS A 49 -12.55 1.61 -35.33
CA CYS A 49 -13.28 0.67 -36.19
C CYS A 49 -13.82 -0.51 -35.36
N ALA A 50 -15.13 -0.57 -35.16
CA ALA A 50 -15.77 -1.55 -34.27
C ALA A 50 -15.53 -3.02 -34.67
N SER A 51 -15.29 -3.32 -35.95
CA SER A 51 -15.00 -4.69 -36.41
C SER A 51 -13.50 -4.96 -36.59
N ALA A 52 -12.78 -4.09 -37.31
CA ALA A 52 -11.36 -4.30 -37.61
C ALA A 52 -10.48 -4.16 -36.35
N GLY A 53 -10.84 -3.26 -35.43
CA GLY A 53 -10.10 -3.08 -34.17
C GLY A 53 -10.17 -4.32 -33.28
N GLN A 54 -11.34 -4.95 -33.18
CA GLN A 54 -11.53 -6.14 -32.35
C GLN A 54 -10.72 -7.33 -32.87
N THR A 55 -10.74 -7.60 -34.17
CA THR A 55 -9.99 -8.73 -34.75
C THR A 55 -8.47 -8.56 -34.58
N VAL A 56 -7.96 -7.32 -34.75
CA VAL A 56 -6.55 -7.00 -34.51
C VAL A 56 -6.19 -7.19 -33.04
N PHE A 57 -7.03 -6.70 -32.13
CA PHE A 57 -6.85 -6.85 -30.68
C PHE A 57 -6.81 -8.33 -30.26
N ASP A 58 -7.76 -9.14 -30.74
CA ASP A 58 -7.81 -10.58 -30.44
C ASP A 58 -6.55 -11.31 -30.94
N GLY A 59 -6.03 -10.91 -32.11
CA GLY A 59 -4.77 -11.42 -32.65
C GLY A 59 -3.55 -11.08 -31.79
N ILE A 60 -3.47 -9.85 -31.28
CA ILE A 60 -2.41 -9.42 -30.36
C ILE A 60 -2.50 -10.21 -29.05
N GLN A 61 -3.70 -10.35 -28.49
CA GLN A 61 -3.91 -11.10 -27.25
C GLN A 61 -3.50 -12.56 -27.42
N SER A 62 -3.94 -13.21 -28.50
CA SER A 62 -3.59 -14.60 -28.79
C SER A 62 -2.08 -14.80 -28.96
N ALA A 63 -1.40 -13.89 -29.67
CA ALA A 63 0.05 -13.96 -29.85
C ALA A 63 0.81 -13.81 -28.52
N LEU A 64 0.42 -12.85 -27.68
CA LEU A 64 1.05 -12.61 -26.38
C LEU A 64 0.83 -13.79 -25.42
N GLN A 65 -0.40 -14.25 -25.24
CA GLN A 65 -0.70 -15.37 -24.35
C GLN A 65 -0.12 -16.71 -24.86
N GLY A 66 0.00 -16.88 -26.18
CA GLY A 66 0.56 -18.09 -26.79
C GLY A 66 2.08 -18.22 -26.65
N GLN A 67 2.81 -17.10 -26.59
CA GLN A 67 4.27 -17.09 -26.50
C GLN A 67 4.80 -16.78 -25.10
N LEU A 68 4.01 -16.10 -24.26
CA LEU A 68 4.41 -15.64 -22.93
C LEU A 68 3.44 -16.20 -21.90
N ALA A 69 3.76 -17.36 -21.33
CA ALA A 69 2.90 -18.07 -20.38
C ALA A 69 2.52 -17.27 -19.11
N TRP A 70 3.26 -16.20 -18.80
CA TRP A 70 2.98 -15.31 -17.67
C TRP A 70 1.95 -14.22 -18.02
N VAL A 71 1.61 -14.02 -19.30
CA VAL A 71 0.61 -13.04 -19.71
C VAL A 71 -0.78 -13.59 -19.41
N THR A 72 -1.46 -12.96 -18.46
CA THR A 72 -2.80 -13.35 -18.01
C THR A 72 -3.90 -12.67 -18.82
N GLY A 73 -3.61 -11.52 -19.42
CA GLY A 73 -4.55 -10.78 -20.26
C GLY A 73 -3.89 -9.62 -21.01
N VAL A 74 -4.62 -9.07 -21.97
CA VAL A 74 -4.23 -7.87 -22.70
C VAL A 74 -5.34 -6.84 -22.56
N ALA A 75 -4.99 -5.57 -22.40
CA ALA A 75 -5.93 -4.47 -22.32
C ALA A 75 -5.65 -3.47 -23.44
N GLN A 76 -6.66 -3.12 -24.22
CA GLN A 76 -6.57 -2.00 -25.16
C GLN A 76 -6.81 -0.71 -24.39
N VAL A 77 -5.90 0.24 -24.58
CA VAL A 77 -5.96 1.53 -23.91
C VAL A 77 -5.89 2.68 -24.91
N ASP A 78 -6.50 3.80 -24.57
CA ASP A 78 -6.58 5.01 -25.38
C ASP A 78 -5.41 5.97 -25.10
N ALA A 79 -5.40 7.12 -25.79
CA ALA A 79 -4.32 8.11 -25.73
C ALA A 79 -4.15 8.71 -24.32
N ASP A 80 -5.26 8.86 -23.60
CA ASP A 80 -5.33 9.45 -22.26
C ASP A 80 -5.02 8.43 -21.15
N TYR A 81 -4.80 7.16 -21.50
CA TYR A 81 -4.41 6.14 -20.54
C TYR A 81 -3.04 6.44 -19.93
N MET A 82 -3.04 6.58 -18.62
CA MET A 82 -1.86 6.66 -17.77
C MET A 82 -1.55 5.26 -17.22
N PRO A 83 -0.34 4.71 -17.42
CA PRO A 83 0.02 3.41 -16.86
C PRO A 83 -0.13 3.42 -15.33
N ALA A 84 -0.50 2.29 -14.74
CA ALA A 84 -0.77 2.15 -13.30
C ALA A 84 0.45 2.51 -12.43
N THR A 85 1.63 2.53 -13.04
CA THR A 85 2.89 2.99 -12.43
C THR A 85 3.03 4.52 -12.31
N SER A 86 2.07 5.32 -12.78
CA SER A 86 2.12 6.80 -12.73
C SER A 86 1.10 7.47 -11.81
N GLN A 87 0.16 6.73 -11.23
CA GLN A 87 -0.63 7.22 -10.08
C GLN A 87 -0.12 6.53 -8.82
N SER A 88 0.19 7.30 -7.77
CA SER A 88 0.46 6.71 -6.45
C SER A 88 -0.73 5.84 -6.07
N ALA A 89 -0.46 4.62 -5.59
CA ALA A 89 -1.48 3.72 -5.06
C ALA A 89 -2.46 4.48 -4.16
N ALA A 90 -3.75 4.12 -4.20
CA ALA A 90 -4.76 4.86 -3.45
C ALA A 90 -4.42 4.95 -1.95
N THR A 91 -3.77 3.90 -1.44
CA THR A 91 -3.37 3.77 -0.04
C THR A 91 -1.94 4.25 0.27
N GLU A 92 -1.21 4.85 -0.68
CA GLU A 92 0.20 5.24 -0.52
C GLU A 92 0.43 6.14 0.70
N SER A 93 -0.48 7.08 0.97
CA SER A 93 -0.36 7.97 2.14
C SER A 93 -0.44 7.20 3.46
N VAL A 94 -1.30 6.19 3.55
CA VAL A 94 -1.43 5.33 4.73
C VAL A 94 -0.18 4.47 4.90
N GLN A 95 0.31 3.88 3.81
CA GLN A 95 1.55 3.10 3.82
C GLN A 95 2.77 3.94 4.24
N ALA A 96 2.84 5.20 3.82
CA ALA A 96 3.89 6.12 4.26
C ALA A 96 3.82 6.39 5.77
N LEU A 97 2.61 6.56 6.32
CA LEU A 97 2.40 6.71 7.76
C LEU A 97 2.76 5.43 8.54
N HIS A 98 2.46 4.24 8.01
CA HIS A 98 2.92 2.96 8.58
C HIS A 98 4.45 2.90 8.66
N ARG A 99 5.14 3.19 7.55
CA ARG A 99 6.61 3.20 7.51
C ARG A 99 7.18 4.16 8.55
N ARG A 100 6.55 5.31 8.73
CA ARG A 100 6.95 6.28 9.76
C ARG A 100 6.72 5.76 11.18
N ALA A 101 5.54 5.23 11.49
CA ALA A 101 5.24 4.65 12.80
C ALA A 101 6.21 3.52 13.16
N ARG A 102 6.54 2.66 12.18
CA ARG A 102 7.54 1.61 12.34
C ARG A 102 8.92 2.16 12.70
N ARG A 103 9.39 3.23 12.05
CA ARG A 103 10.68 3.85 12.39
C ARG A 103 10.71 4.31 13.85
N HIS A 104 9.65 4.95 14.34
CA HIS A 104 9.59 5.36 15.74
C HIS A 104 9.56 4.19 16.73
N LEU A 105 8.92 3.07 16.38
CA LEU A 105 8.99 1.84 17.17
C LEU A 105 10.42 1.27 17.21
N LEU A 106 11.16 1.33 16.09
CA LEU A 106 12.55 0.90 16.04
C LEU A 106 13.47 1.83 16.85
N ASP A 107 13.27 3.14 16.78
CA ASP A 107 14.01 4.11 17.59
C ASP A 107 13.77 3.89 19.09
N LEU A 108 12.52 3.61 19.49
CA LEU A 108 12.17 3.23 20.85
C LEU A 108 12.92 1.98 21.29
N LEU A 109 12.93 0.93 20.45
CA LEU A 109 13.61 -0.33 20.75
C LEU A 109 15.12 -0.11 20.94
N ALA A 110 15.76 0.61 20.02
CA ALA A 110 17.18 0.92 20.11
C ALA A 110 17.50 1.69 21.40
N ALA A 111 16.70 2.70 21.75
CA ALA A 111 16.90 3.45 22.97
C ALA A 111 16.72 2.59 24.25
N LEU A 112 15.81 1.62 24.22
CA LEU A 112 15.59 0.71 25.34
C LEU A 112 16.64 -0.40 25.43
N ASP A 113 17.34 -0.75 24.35
CA ASP A 113 18.42 -1.75 24.38
C ASP A 113 19.58 -1.33 25.28
N ASP A 114 19.89 -0.04 25.32
CA ASP A 114 20.97 0.53 26.15
C ASP A 114 20.53 0.91 27.58
N LEU A 115 19.25 0.71 27.93
CA LEU A 115 18.73 1.10 29.25
C LEU A 115 19.19 0.15 30.36
N GLU A 116 19.96 0.69 31.31
CA GLU A 116 20.42 -0.02 32.52
C GLU A 116 19.53 0.24 33.75
N PRO A 117 19.51 -0.68 34.74
CA PRO A 117 18.80 -0.46 36.00
C PRO A 117 19.28 0.81 36.73
N GLY A 118 18.33 1.59 37.25
CA GLY A 118 18.63 2.83 37.99
C GLY A 118 18.98 4.04 37.12
N LYS A 119 19.00 3.91 35.78
CA LYS A 119 19.11 5.05 34.87
C LYS A 119 17.75 5.68 34.58
N ASN A 120 17.75 6.94 34.18
CA ASN A 120 16.56 7.64 33.71
C ASN A 120 16.09 7.06 32.37
N LEU A 121 14.79 7.21 32.09
CA LEU A 121 14.23 6.81 30.80
C LEU A 121 14.84 7.64 29.66
N PRO A 122 15.20 7.02 28.53
CA PRO A 122 15.64 7.73 27.34
C PRO A 122 14.54 8.65 26.80
N GLU A 123 14.91 9.78 26.19
CA GLU A 123 13.95 10.73 25.58
C GLU A 123 13.04 10.09 24.52
N ALA A 124 13.51 9.02 23.86
CA ALA A 124 12.72 8.25 22.90
C ALA A 124 11.44 7.64 23.51
N VAL A 125 11.41 7.37 24.82
CA VAL A 125 10.25 6.80 25.52
C VAL A 125 9.08 7.79 25.59
N PRO A 126 9.23 8.99 26.21
CA PRO A 126 8.15 9.99 26.21
C PRO A 126 7.83 10.50 24.79
N ALA A 127 8.82 10.58 23.89
CA ALA A 127 8.57 10.91 22.48
C ALA A 127 7.64 9.88 21.81
N PHE A 128 7.89 8.58 22.04
CA PHE A 128 7.02 7.52 21.54
C PHE A 128 5.63 7.56 22.15
N ILE A 129 5.48 7.83 23.45
CA ILE A 129 4.16 7.93 24.09
C ILE A 129 3.33 9.07 23.48
N ASN A 130 3.96 10.22 23.24
CA ASN A 130 3.28 11.35 22.60
C ASN A 130 2.86 11.01 21.16
N LEU A 131 3.74 10.34 20.41
CA LEU A 131 3.42 9.84 19.07
C LEU A 131 2.29 8.82 19.08
N ALA A 132 2.30 7.87 20.03
CA ALA A 132 1.29 6.83 20.16
C ALA A 132 -0.11 7.42 20.44
N ARG A 133 -0.19 8.39 21.36
CA ARG A 133 -1.43 9.10 21.70
C ARG A 133 -1.92 10.03 20.59
N GLY A 134 -0.99 10.59 19.82
CA GLY A 134 -1.30 11.47 18.69
C GLY A 134 -1.39 10.68 17.39
N GLU A 135 -0.33 10.77 16.60
CA GLU A 135 -0.26 10.33 15.21
C GLU A 135 -0.67 8.88 15.00
N LEU A 136 -0.25 7.95 15.86
CA LEU A 136 -0.57 6.53 15.69
C LEU A 136 -2.06 6.25 15.95
N SER A 137 -2.64 6.86 16.99
CA SER A 137 -4.07 6.75 17.25
C SER A 137 -4.90 7.36 16.11
N GLN A 138 -4.44 8.45 15.52
CA GLN A 138 -5.10 9.05 14.35
C GLN A 138 -4.92 8.22 13.07
N LEU A 139 -3.81 7.50 12.91
CA LEU A 139 -3.58 6.58 11.80
C LEU A 139 -4.56 5.40 11.84
N LEU A 140 -4.70 4.74 13.00
CA LEU A 140 -5.67 3.64 13.15
C LEU A 140 -7.10 4.11 12.91
N ARG A 141 -7.42 5.34 13.34
CA ARG A 141 -8.71 5.96 13.07
C ARG A 141 -8.93 6.24 11.58
N LEU A 142 -7.92 6.74 10.87
CA LEU A 142 -7.97 6.94 9.43
C LEU A 142 -8.26 5.63 8.70
N GLU A 143 -7.61 4.54 9.10
CA GLU A 143 -7.85 3.21 8.55
C GLU A 143 -9.29 2.76 8.79
N GLU A 144 -9.77 2.86 10.03
CA GLU A 144 -11.14 2.44 10.38
C GLU A 144 -12.21 3.25 9.66
N GLU A 145 -12.07 4.58 9.61
CA GLU A 145 -13.09 5.47 9.03
C GLU A 145 -13.08 5.45 7.50
N VAL A 146 -11.91 5.25 6.87
CA VAL A 146 -11.76 5.40 5.41
C VAL A 146 -11.42 4.09 4.73
N ILE A 147 -10.29 3.46 5.09
CA ILE A 147 -9.80 2.26 4.41
C ILE A 147 -10.75 1.09 4.60
N TYR A 148 -11.15 0.84 5.85
CA TYR A 148 -12.01 -0.28 6.20
C TYR A 148 -13.42 -0.07 5.66
N GLY A 149 -13.91 1.18 5.70
CA GLY A 149 -15.18 1.55 5.06
C GLY A 149 -15.19 1.29 3.55
N ALA A 150 -14.12 1.69 2.85
CA ALA A 150 -13.96 1.42 1.42
C ALA A 150 -13.86 -0.09 1.12
N ALA A 151 -13.10 -0.84 1.92
CA ALA A 151 -12.94 -2.28 1.76
C ALA A 151 -14.25 -3.05 2.01
N GLU A 152 -15.00 -2.70 3.06
CA GLU A 152 -16.31 -3.31 3.36
C GLU A 152 -17.32 -3.01 2.26
N SER A 153 -17.32 -1.78 1.73
CA SER A 153 -18.19 -1.37 0.61
C SER A 153 -17.87 -2.16 -0.66
N PHE A 154 -16.58 -2.29 -1.01
CA PHE A 154 -16.15 -3.05 -2.17
C PHE A 154 -16.46 -4.54 -2.07
N LEU A 155 -16.20 -5.15 -0.90
CA LEU A 155 -16.42 -6.57 -0.68
C LEU A 155 -17.90 -6.93 -0.48
N GLY A 156 -18.78 -5.94 -0.30
CA GLY A 156 -20.21 -6.13 -0.06
C GLY A 156 -20.52 -6.88 1.25
N ARG A 157 -19.59 -6.89 2.21
CA ARG A 157 -19.74 -7.59 3.50
C ARG A 157 -19.01 -6.88 4.62
N THR A 158 -19.66 -6.84 5.78
CA THR A 158 -19.09 -6.29 7.03
C THR A 158 -18.41 -7.34 7.89
N ALA A 159 -18.67 -8.64 7.64
CA ALA A 159 -18.00 -9.75 8.27
C ALA A 159 -16.91 -10.33 7.34
N GLY A 160 -15.66 -10.38 7.81
CA GLY A 160 -14.52 -10.81 6.99
C GLY A 160 -13.17 -10.33 7.53
N PRO A 161 -12.13 -10.21 6.68
CA PRO A 161 -10.79 -9.76 7.08
C PRO A 161 -10.79 -8.42 7.83
N VAL A 162 -11.68 -7.49 7.46
CA VAL A 162 -11.81 -6.17 8.13
C VAL A 162 -12.24 -6.30 9.59
N ALA A 163 -13.16 -7.21 9.91
CA ALA A 163 -13.60 -7.43 11.29
C ALA A 163 -12.48 -8.03 12.17
N VAL A 164 -11.57 -8.81 11.59
CA VAL A 164 -10.37 -9.29 12.29
C VAL A 164 -9.42 -8.13 12.53
N LEU A 165 -9.16 -7.30 11.53
CA LEU A 165 -8.26 -6.15 11.65
C LEU A 165 -8.75 -5.12 12.68
N LYS A 166 -10.06 -4.85 12.75
CA LYS A 166 -10.66 -4.01 13.81
C LYS A 166 -10.36 -4.55 15.22
N LYS A 167 -10.43 -5.88 15.43
CA LYS A 167 -10.02 -6.50 16.71
C LYS A 167 -8.52 -6.38 16.97
N GLU A 168 -7.70 -6.39 15.92
CA GLU A 168 -6.26 -6.17 16.04
C GLU A 168 -5.94 -4.72 16.44
N HIS A 169 -6.70 -3.73 15.96
CA HIS A 169 -6.59 -2.34 16.44
C HIS A 169 -6.89 -2.22 17.93
N GLU A 170 -7.95 -2.88 18.42
CA GLU A 170 -8.23 -2.92 19.86
C GLU A 170 -7.05 -3.51 20.65
N GLN A 171 -6.40 -4.55 20.11
CA GLN A 171 -5.22 -5.16 20.73
C GLN A 171 -4.00 -4.24 20.70
N LEU A 172 -3.77 -3.50 19.60
CA LEU A 172 -2.72 -2.48 19.52
C LEU A 172 -2.92 -1.40 20.60
N HIS A 173 -4.14 -0.87 20.74
CA HIS A 173 -4.48 0.09 21.79
C HIS A 173 -4.23 -0.46 23.21
N ARG A 174 -4.55 -1.74 23.46
CA ARG A 174 -4.24 -2.40 24.73
C ARG A 174 -2.73 -2.44 24.98
N LEU A 175 -1.94 -2.85 23.99
CA LEU A 175 -0.48 -2.91 24.14
C LEU A 175 0.14 -1.53 24.39
N PHE A 176 -0.35 -0.46 23.75
CA PHE A 176 0.11 0.91 24.04
C PHE A 176 -0.23 1.36 25.45
N THR A 177 -1.42 1.00 25.93
CA THR A 177 -1.86 1.30 27.30
C THR A 177 -0.98 0.57 28.32
N GLU A 178 -0.78 -0.74 28.14
CA GLU A 178 0.11 -1.55 28.98
C GLU A 178 1.54 -1.00 29.02
N PHE A 179 2.10 -0.61 27.86
CA PHE A 179 3.42 -0.02 27.81
C PHE A 179 3.49 1.31 28.56
N THR A 180 2.49 2.17 28.40
CA THR A 180 2.40 3.45 29.11
C THR A 180 2.35 3.24 30.63
N ASP A 181 1.58 2.26 31.09
CA ASP A 181 1.48 1.92 32.52
C ASP A 181 2.80 1.36 33.09
N LEU A 182 3.56 0.62 32.29
CA LEU A 182 4.91 0.18 32.67
C LEU A 182 5.85 1.38 32.79
N VAL A 183 5.80 2.32 31.83
CA VAL A 183 6.62 3.53 31.86
C VAL A 183 6.31 4.39 33.08
N ILE A 184 5.04 4.59 33.42
CA ILE A 184 4.63 5.38 34.60
C ILE A 184 5.17 4.78 35.91
N ARG A 185 5.23 3.44 36.01
CA ARG A 185 5.71 2.75 37.21
C ARG A 185 7.23 2.57 37.26
N PHE A 186 7.94 2.84 36.16
CA PHE A 186 9.38 2.63 36.08
C PHE A 186 10.13 3.50 37.10
N GLY A 187 11.14 2.92 37.76
CA GLY A 187 11.91 3.59 38.82
C GLY A 187 11.21 3.64 40.19
N GLY A 188 9.94 3.23 40.29
CA GLY A 188 9.24 3.05 41.56
C GLY A 188 9.63 1.77 42.29
N ALA A 189 9.42 1.72 43.61
CA ALA A 189 9.62 0.50 44.40
C ALA A 189 8.69 -0.63 43.90
N GLY A 190 9.28 -1.77 43.50
CA GLY A 190 8.52 -2.87 42.88
C GLY A 190 8.01 -2.57 41.46
N GLY A 191 8.49 -1.49 40.83
CA GLY A 191 8.22 -1.15 39.44
C GLY A 191 8.96 -2.04 38.44
N PRO A 192 8.62 -1.95 37.14
CA PRO A 192 9.23 -2.80 36.12
C PRO A 192 10.72 -2.49 35.94
N GLY A 193 11.50 -3.51 35.64
CA GLY A 193 12.89 -3.35 35.21
C GLY A 193 13.02 -2.96 33.73
N PRO A 194 14.22 -2.55 33.27
CA PRO A 194 14.47 -2.23 31.85
C PRO A 194 14.10 -3.37 30.88
N GLY A 195 14.34 -4.62 31.30
CA GLY A 195 13.99 -5.80 30.51
C GLY A 195 12.48 -5.95 30.25
N GLU A 196 11.63 -5.57 31.21
CA GLU A 196 10.18 -5.62 31.05
C GLU A 196 9.68 -4.53 30.08
N LEU A 197 10.25 -3.32 30.15
CA LEU A 197 9.98 -2.25 29.18
C LEU A 197 10.37 -2.67 27.77
N ARG A 198 11.58 -3.21 27.61
CA ARG A 198 12.07 -3.71 26.32
C ARG A 198 11.18 -4.82 25.79
N ALA A 199 10.79 -5.79 26.61
CA ALA A 199 9.90 -6.86 26.20
C ALA A 199 8.52 -6.33 25.77
N ALA A 200 7.96 -5.33 26.45
CA ALA A 200 6.71 -4.69 26.06
C ALA A 200 6.83 -3.93 24.72
N ALA A 201 7.89 -3.14 24.54
CA ALA A 201 8.18 -2.46 23.28
C ALA A 201 8.34 -3.45 22.12
N GLN A 202 9.05 -4.56 22.34
CA GLN A 202 9.23 -5.61 21.33
C GLN A 202 7.91 -6.30 20.97
N ARG A 203 7.03 -6.54 21.94
CA ARG A 203 5.69 -7.07 21.68
C ARG A 203 4.87 -6.10 20.81
N MET A 204 4.86 -4.82 21.14
CA MET A 204 4.20 -3.79 20.32
C MET A 204 4.73 -3.76 18.90
N ALA A 205 6.06 -3.68 18.72
CA ALA A 205 6.69 -3.59 17.41
C ALA A 205 6.38 -4.80 16.53
N ARG A 206 6.47 -6.02 17.09
CA ARG A 206 6.11 -7.24 16.34
C ARG A 206 4.63 -7.28 15.98
N TYR A 207 3.75 -6.90 16.91
CA TYR A 207 2.31 -6.93 16.65
C TYR A 207 1.92 -5.90 15.58
N PHE A 208 2.45 -4.68 15.67
CA PHE A 208 2.25 -3.64 14.66
C PHE A 208 2.74 -4.06 13.27
N GLU A 209 3.92 -4.70 13.20
CA GLU A 209 4.46 -5.24 11.95
C GLU A 209 3.54 -6.30 11.34
N GLN A 210 3.13 -7.29 12.13
CA GLN A 210 2.23 -8.36 11.66
C GLN A 210 0.87 -7.82 11.22
N HIS A 211 0.37 -6.81 11.92
CA HIS A 211 -0.87 -6.13 11.60
C HIS A 211 -0.78 -5.41 10.24
N THR A 212 0.18 -4.48 10.11
CA THR A 212 0.36 -3.69 8.88
C THR A 212 0.71 -4.56 7.66
N GLN A 213 1.42 -5.68 7.86
CA GLN A 213 1.67 -6.65 6.80
C GLN A 213 0.37 -7.25 6.23
N LYS A 214 -0.61 -7.58 7.08
CA LYS A 214 -1.90 -8.13 6.64
C LYS A 214 -2.69 -7.11 5.85
N GLU A 215 -2.70 -5.85 6.31
CA GLU A 215 -3.33 -4.76 5.58
C GLU A 215 -2.72 -4.59 4.19
N GLN A 216 -1.39 -4.58 4.11
CA GLN A 216 -0.65 -4.43 2.85
C GLN A 216 -0.89 -5.60 1.90
N SER A 217 -0.79 -6.85 2.38
CA SER A 217 -0.89 -8.02 1.51
C SER A 217 -2.32 -8.36 1.08
N VAL A 218 -3.32 -7.87 1.82
CA VAL A 218 -4.73 -8.21 1.58
C VAL A 218 -5.54 -6.98 1.22
N LEU A 219 -5.71 -6.05 2.16
CA LEU A 219 -6.66 -4.95 2.03
C LEU A 219 -6.21 -3.91 0.99
N PHE A 220 -4.95 -3.49 1.05
CA PHE A 220 -4.43 -2.48 0.13
C PHE A 220 -4.34 -3.03 -1.29
N ASN A 221 -3.96 -4.30 -1.47
CA ASN A 221 -3.99 -4.92 -2.79
C ASN A 221 -5.41 -4.95 -3.37
N VAL A 222 -6.41 -5.34 -2.57
CA VAL A 222 -7.82 -5.31 -2.99
C VAL A 222 -8.26 -3.90 -3.39
N LEU A 223 -7.87 -2.87 -2.64
CA LEU A 223 -8.26 -1.49 -2.94
C LEU A 223 -7.49 -0.90 -4.14
N ASN A 224 -6.21 -1.20 -4.29
CA ASN A 224 -5.35 -0.63 -5.32
C ASN A 224 -5.48 -1.36 -6.67
N GLU A 225 -5.84 -2.63 -6.67
CA GLU A 225 -5.96 -3.44 -7.88
C GLU A 225 -7.41 -3.81 -8.22
N GLY A 226 -8.29 -3.90 -7.21
CA GLY A 226 -9.67 -4.33 -7.38
C GLY A 226 -10.67 -3.20 -7.64
N LEU A 227 -10.42 -1.99 -7.14
CA LEU A 227 -11.29 -0.83 -7.41
C LEU A 227 -11.09 -0.29 -8.81
N GLN A 228 -12.17 0.21 -9.41
CA GLN A 228 -12.10 0.97 -10.65
C GLN A 228 -11.32 2.29 -10.46
N PRO A 229 -10.65 2.83 -11.49
CA PRO A 229 -9.75 3.98 -11.35
C PRO A 229 -10.40 5.26 -10.78
N ASP A 230 -11.67 5.50 -11.10
CA ASP A 230 -12.49 6.59 -10.56
C ASP A 230 -12.69 6.44 -9.04
N LEU A 231 -13.09 5.25 -8.58
CA LEU A 231 -13.22 4.95 -7.15
C LEU A 231 -11.89 5.00 -6.40
N GLN A 232 -10.78 4.64 -7.05
CA GLN A 232 -9.44 4.83 -6.48
C GLN A 232 -9.08 6.31 -6.33
N ALA A 233 -9.48 7.16 -7.27
CA ALA A 233 -9.27 8.60 -7.18
C ALA A 233 -10.10 9.21 -6.05
N GLU A 234 -11.37 8.82 -5.92
CA GLU A 234 -12.23 9.23 -4.80
C GLU A 234 -11.62 8.80 -3.46
N LEU A 235 -11.18 7.55 -3.33
CA LEU A 235 -10.52 7.05 -2.13
C LEU A 235 -9.26 7.87 -1.76
N ARG A 236 -8.45 8.26 -2.76
CA ARG A 236 -7.28 9.12 -2.53
C ARG A 236 -7.66 10.48 -1.97
N GLU A 237 -8.70 11.10 -2.52
CA GLU A 237 -9.20 12.38 -2.03
C GLU A 237 -9.75 12.25 -0.60
N ASP A 238 -10.48 11.18 -0.31
CA ASP A 238 -11.04 10.89 1.01
C ASP A 238 -9.93 10.73 2.06
N ILE A 239 -8.88 9.97 1.72
CA ILE A 239 -7.68 9.83 2.56
C ILE A 239 -7.03 11.20 2.76
N ALA A 240 -6.82 11.99 1.70
CA ALA A 240 -6.19 13.29 1.80
C ALA A 240 -6.98 14.25 2.72
N ARG A 241 -8.31 14.28 2.61
CA ARG A 241 -9.17 15.09 3.49
C ARG A 241 -9.07 14.65 4.95
N HIS A 242 -9.05 13.34 5.21
CA HIS A 242 -8.92 12.82 6.57
C HIS A 242 -7.54 13.06 7.16
N VAL A 243 -6.46 12.93 6.37
CA VAL A 243 -5.11 13.26 6.80
C VAL A 243 -5.02 14.72 7.28
N GLN A 244 -5.66 15.65 6.58
CA GLN A 244 -5.74 17.05 7.02
C GLN A 244 -6.56 17.18 8.31
N ARG A 245 -7.78 16.62 8.33
CA ARG A 245 -8.71 16.71 9.47
C ARG A 245 -8.13 16.13 10.76
N LEU A 246 -7.42 15.02 10.67
CA LEU A 246 -6.84 14.30 11.81
C LEU A 246 -5.45 14.83 12.21
N GLY A 247 -4.95 15.89 11.55
CA GLY A 247 -3.65 16.49 11.87
C GLY A 247 -2.44 15.65 11.44
N LEU A 248 -2.62 14.70 10.52
CA LEU A 248 -1.56 13.80 10.03
C LEU A 248 -0.72 14.40 8.90
N ALA A 249 -1.08 15.58 8.39
CA ALA A 249 -0.39 16.22 7.27
C ALA A 249 1.10 16.47 7.54
N GLY A 250 1.46 16.93 8.74
CA GLY A 250 2.85 17.13 9.15
C GLY A 250 3.62 15.81 9.24
N ALA A 251 2.99 14.78 9.81
CA ALA A 251 3.57 13.43 9.89
C ALA A 251 3.85 12.86 8.50
N LEU A 252 2.91 13.04 7.56
CA LEU A 252 3.05 12.61 6.18
C LEU A 252 4.14 13.39 5.43
N ALA A 253 4.22 14.71 5.61
CA ALA A 253 5.29 15.53 5.01
C ALA A 253 6.68 15.07 5.47
N ALA A 254 6.85 14.80 6.77
CA ALA A 254 8.09 14.30 7.35
C ALA A 254 8.53 12.92 6.80
N THR A 255 7.66 12.19 6.10
CA THR A 255 8.06 10.94 5.42
C THR A 255 8.88 11.17 4.16
N LYS A 256 8.77 12.35 3.54
CA LYS A 256 9.44 12.73 2.29
C LYS A 256 10.82 13.35 2.51
N GLU A 257 11.13 13.76 3.73
CA GLU A 257 12.31 14.59 4.06
C GLU A 257 13.56 13.79 4.49
N LYS A 258 13.55 12.44 4.45
CA LYS A 258 14.73 11.65 4.78
C LYS A 258 15.02 10.58 3.72
N PRO A 259 16.18 10.64 3.03
CA PRO A 259 16.64 9.56 2.17
C PRO A 259 16.95 8.28 2.98
#